data_AF-A0A521UA40-F1
#
_entry.id   AF-A0A521UA40-F1
#
_cell.length_a   1.000
_cell.length_b   1.000
_cell.length_c   1.000
_cell.angle_alpha   90.00
_cell.angle_beta   90.00
_cell.angle_gamma   90.00
#
_symmetry.space_group_name_H-M   'P 1'
#
loop_
_entity.id
_entity.type
_entity.pdbx_description
1 polymer ?
#
loop_
_entity_poly.entity_id
_entity_poly.type
_entity_poly.pdbx_seq_one_letter_code
_entity_poly.pdbx_strand_id
1 'polypeptide(L)'
;MHGNRDVNDERRRELSLYEYVQAFDRGDFEAVAKVLTEAISDAELDRQIADVNAVLHADAGLQPVSEQSRLIRELMLRHLPSALVGSDEVPAPITIGDVAARLQAEHAIGQPLLPADLVVNRTLLASMELLPTPVTSATILSLATRLQVMASARYWELFRRAALMLAIARQRGEVQLAAARARSRPRRRSRREVRNE
;
A
#
# COMPACT_ATOMS: atom_id res chain seq x y z
N MET A 1 -28.84 -13.45 -29.09
CA MET A 1 -29.18 -13.85 -27.69
C MET A 1 -28.08 -13.39 -26.72
N HIS A 2 -27.88 -12.07 -26.54
CA HIS A 2 -26.82 -11.53 -25.64
C HIS A 2 -27.37 -10.59 -24.55
N GLY A 3 -28.57 -10.01 -24.73
CA GLY A 3 -29.12 -9.05 -23.75
C GLY A 3 -29.65 -9.62 -22.42
N ASN A 4 -29.70 -10.95 -22.25
CA ASN A 4 -30.24 -11.55 -21.01
C ASN A 4 -29.16 -11.88 -19.97
N ARG A 5 -27.86 -11.90 -20.33
CA ARG A 5 -26.77 -12.10 -19.36
C ARG A 5 -26.39 -10.79 -18.69
N ASP A 6 -26.20 -9.73 -19.48
CA ASP A 6 -25.83 -8.41 -18.95
C ASP A 6 -26.89 -7.87 -17.97
N VAL A 7 -28.18 -8.03 -18.25
CA VAL A 7 -29.27 -7.61 -17.34
C VAL A 7 -29.30 -8.42 -16.04
N ASN A 8 -28.92 -9.70 -16.09
CA ASN A 8 -28.84 -10.53 -14.89
C ASN A 8 -27.58 -10.23 -14.06
N ASP A 9 -26.48 -9.88 -14.73
CA ASP A 9 -25.24 -9.46 -14.07
C ASP A 9 -25.38 -8.09 -13.42
N GLU A 10 -26.01 -7.12 -14.09
CA GLU A 10 -26.34 -5.80 -13.54
C GLU A 10 -27.23 -5.93 -12.29
N ARG A 11 -28.32 -6.70 -12.39
CA ARG A 11 -29.23 -6.95 -11.26
C ARG A 11 -28.54 -7.66 -10.10
N ARG A 12 -27.60 -8.56 -10.38
CA ARG A 12 -26.79 -9.21 -9.33
C ARG A 12 -25.90 -8.19 -8.62
N ARG A 13 -25.22 -7.30 -9.35
CA ARG A 13 -24.38 -6.25 -8.77
C ARG A 13 -25.19 -5.27 -7.92
N GLU A 14 -26.35 -4.85 -8.40
CA GLU A 14 -27.26 -3.98 -7.64
C GLU A 14 -27.67 -4.61 -6.31
N LEU A 15 -27.98 -5.90 -6.29
CA LEU A 15 -28.32 -6.64 -5.07
C LEU A 15 -27.12 -6.74 -4.12
N SER A 16 -25.93 -7.06 -4.64
CA SER A 16 -24.70 -7.11 -3.83
C SER A 16 -24.37 -5.74 -3.23
N LEU A 17 -24.55 -4.65 -3.99
CA LEU A 17 -24.31 -3.29 -3.50
C LEU A 17 -25.32 -2.88 -2.41
N TYR A 18 -26.58 -3.29 -2.56
CA TYR A 18 -27.60 -3.08 -1.54
C TYR A 18 -27.32 -3.87 -0.25
N GLU A 19 -26.91 -5.14 -0.37
CA GLU A 19 -26.48 -5.97 0.77
C GLU A 19 -25.28 -5.34 1.49
N TYR A 20 -24.32 -4.80 0.72
CA TYR A 20 -23.15 -4.10 1.26
C TYR A 20 -23.54 -2.89 2.13
N VAL A 21 -24.37 -1.98 1.60
CA VAL A 21 -24.80 -0.77 2.34
C VAL A 21 -25.56 -1.14 3.62
N GLN A 22 -26.50 -2.09 3.52
CA GLN A 22 -27.26 -2.53 4.68
C GLN A 22 -26.41 -3.22 5.75
N ALA A 23 -25.46 -4.06 5.33
CA ALA A 23 -24.53 -4.73 6.23
C ALA A 23 -23.61 -3.72 6.92
N PHE A 24 -23.14 -2.72 6.19
CA PHE A 24 -22.33 -1.64 6.72
C PHE A 24 -23.07 -0.83 7.79
N ASP A 25 -24.32 -0.41 7.52
CA ASP A 25 -25.15 0.34 8.46
C ASP A 25 -25.44 -0.43 9.76
N ARG A 26 -25.55 -1.76 9.68
CA ARG A 26 -25.80 -2.62 10.84
C ARG A 26 -24.53 -3.06 11.56
N GLY A 27 -23.35 -2.76 11.02
CA GLY A 27 -22.06 -3.25 11.53
C GLY A 27 -21.85 -4.75 11.34
N ASP A 28 -22.52 -5.37 10.35
CA ASP A 28 -22.36 -6.78 10.01
C ASP A 28 -21.14 -6.97 9.10
N PHE A 29 -19.96 -7.08 9.73
CA PHE A 29 -18.69 -7.19 9.01
C PHE A 29 -18.52 -8.51 8.24
N GLU A 30 -19.27 -9.56 8.60
CA GLU A 30 -19.20 -10.85 7.90
C GLU A 30 -19.91 -10.75 6.54
N ALA A 31 -21.09 -10.13 6.51
CA ALA A 31 -21.79 -9.82 5.26
C ALA A 31 -21.02 -8.81 4.39
N VAL A 32 -20.41 -7.79 4.99
CA VAL A 32 -19.51 -6.86 4.27
C VAL A 32 -18.35 -7.60 3.62
N ALA A 33 -17.64 -8.46 4.37
CA ALA A 33 -16.50 -9.21 3.87
C ALA A 33 -16.88 -10.16 2.72
N LYS A 34 -18.07 -10.75 2.78
CA LYS A 34 -18.61 -11.61 1.72
C LYS A 34 -18.79 -10.84 0.42
N VAL A 35 -19.44 -9.66 0.46
CA VAL A 35 -19.63 -8.84 -0.75
C VAL A 35 -18.30 -8.32 -1.30
N LEU A 36 -17.36 -7.92 -0.43
CA LEU A 36 -16.01 -7.52 -0.86
C LEU A 36 -15.24 -8.67 -1.53
N THR A 37 -15.47 -9.91 -1.10
CA THR A 37 -14.87 -11.09 -1.74
C THR A 37 -15.43 -11.33 -3.14
N GLU A 38 -16.73 -11.06 -3.36
CA GLU A 38 -17.35 -11.09 -4.70
C GLU A 38 -16.74 -10.02 -5.62
N ALA A 39 -16.49 -8.82 -5.09
CA ALA A 39 -15.90 -7.71 -5.82
C ALA A 39 -14.48 -7.99 -6.33
N ILE A 40 -13.71 -8.89 -5.69
CA ILE A 40 -12.39 -9.33 -6.17
C ILE A 40 -12.47 -9.90 -7.60
N SER A 41 -13.59 -10.54 -7.93
CA SER A 41 -13.79 -11.17 -9.25
C SER A 41 -14.68 -10.35 -10.19
N ASP A 42 -15.25 -9.24 -9.72
CA ASP A 42 -16.13 -8.34 -10.50
C ASP A 42 -15.67 -6.88 -10.37
N ALA A 43 -14.87 -6.45 -11.35
CA ALA A 43 -14.25 -5.11 -11.35
C ALA A 43 -15.26 -3.95 -11.43
N GLU A 44 -16.50 -4.20 -11.88
CA GLU A 44 -17.52 -3.16 -11.92
C GLU A 44 -18.19 -3.02 -10.55
N LEU A 45 -18.43 -4.14 -9.85
CA LEU A 45 -18.90 -4.12 -8.47
C LEU A 45 -17.88 -3.47 -7.53
N ASP A 46 -16.59 -3.73 -7.72
CA ASP A 46 -15.50 -3.08 -6.94
C ASP A 46 -15.52 -1.55 -7.08
N ARG A 47 -15.70 -1.04 -8.31
CA ARG A 47 -15.84 0.40 -8.54
C ARG A 47 -17.08 0.98 -7.87
N GLN A 48 -18.23 0.32 -8.01
CA GLN A 48 -19.48 0.78 -7.40
C GLN A 48 -19.40 0.83 -5.86
N ILE A 49 -18.73 -0.16 -5.24
CA ILE A 49 -18.47 -0.17 -3.80
C ILE A 49 -17.53 0.99 -3.40
N ALA A 50 -16.49 1.26 -4.20
CA ALA A 50 -15.59 2.38 -3.96
C ALA A 50 -16.31 3.74 -4.01
N ASP A 51 -17.22 3.93 -4.97
CA ASP A 51 -18.03 5.14 -5.10
C ASP A 51 -18.96 5.32 -3.88
N VAL A 52 -19.63 4.25 -3.45
CA VAL A 52 -20.46 4.25 -2.23
C VAL A 52 -19.64 4.61 -0.99
N ASN A 53 -18.46 4.01 -0.82
CA ASN A 53 -17.58 4.33 0.30
C ASN A 53 -17.13 5.79 0.27
N ALA A 54 -16.84 6.36 -0.89
CA ALA A 54 -16.46 7.76 -1.02
C ALA A 54 -17.59 8.69 -0.54
N VAL A 55 -18.84 8.38 -0.89
CA VAL A 55 -20.01 9.13 -0.41
C VAL A 55 -20.22 8.96 1.10
N LEU A 56 -20.16 7.73 1.62
CA LEU A 56 -20.31 7.46 3.05
C LEU A 56 -19.22 8.15 3.90
N HIS A 57 -17.98 8.19 3.40
CA HIS A 57 -16.89 8.92 4.06
C HIS A 57 -17.14 10.43 4.06
N ALA A 58 -17.60 10.99 2.94
CA ALA A 58 -17.94 12.41 2.87
C ALA A 58 -19.09 12.78 3.83
N ASP A 59 -20.15 11.96 3.89
CA ASP A 59 -21.30 12.17 4.77
C ASP A 59 -20.94 12.04 6.25
N ALA A 60 -20.03 11.13 6.60
CA ALA A 60 -19.53 10.98 7.96
C ALA A 60 -18.52 12.07 8.37
N GLY A 61 -18.21 13.03 7.48
CA GLY A 61 -17.16 14.04 7.69
C GLY A 61 -15.76 13.43 7.81
N LEU A 62 -15.60 12.18 7.41
CA LEU A 62 -14.33 11.46 7.44
C LEU A 62 -13.51 11.89 6.24
N GLN A 63 -12.45 12.64 6.52
CA GLN A 63 -11.46 13.01 5.52
C GLN A 63 -10.92 11.75 4.82
N PRO A 64 -10.56 11.81 3.52
CA PRO A 64 -9.88 10.71 2.84
C PRO A 64 -8.66 10.23 3.63
N VAL A 65 -8.34 8.94 3.58
CA VAL A 65 -7.24 8.33 4.36
C VAL A 65 -5.89 9.05 4.17
N SER A 66 -5.66 9.64 2.99
CA SER A 66 -4.49 10.46 2.70
C SER A 66 -4.42 11.75 3.53
N GLU A 67 -5.56 12.42 3.72
CA GLU A 67 -5.66 13.64 4.52
C GLU A 67 -5.61 13.34 6.02
N GLN A 68 -6.20 12.22 6.46
CA GLN A 68 -6.10 11.76 7.85
C GLN A 68 -4.65 11.49 8.27
N SER A 69 -3.87 10.88 7.39
CA SER A 69 -2.45 10.57 7.65
C SER A 69 -1.61 11.83 7.84
N ARG A 70 -1.90 12.89 7.08
CA ARG A 70 -1.25 14.19 7.20
C ARG A 70 -1.62 14.88 8.51
N LEU A 71 -2.92 14.91 8.85
CA LEU A 71 -3.41 15.52 10.08
C LEU A 71 -2.85 14.83 11.33
N ILE A 72 -2.80 13.50 11.34
CA ILE A 72 -2.19 12.72 12.44
C ILE A 72 -0.72 13.10 12.62
N ARG A 73 0.04 13.20 11.52
CA ARG A 73 1.46 13.61 11.56
C ARG A 73 1.61 15.03 12.11
N GLU A 74 0.81 15.97 11.65
CA GLU A 74 0.84 17.37 12.12
C GLU A 74 0.49 17.48 13.62
N LEU A 75 -0.51 16.71 14.09
CA LEU A 75 -0.88 16.65 15.50
C LEU A 75 0.19 15.99 16.36
N MET A 76 0.84 14.93 15.87
CA MET A 76 1.96 14.27 16.56
C MET A 76 3.15 15.21 16.72
N LEU A 77 3.50 15.98 15.68
CA LEU A 77 4.56 16.99 15.73
C LEU A 77 4.23 18.09 16.75
N ARG A 78 2.96 18.50 16.82
CA ARG A 78 2.51 19.60 17.69
C ARG A 78 2.43 19.21 19.17
N HIS A 79 2.02 17.99 19.48
CA HIS A 79 1.68 17.60 20.85
C HIS A 79 2.64 16.59 21.48
N LEU A 80 3.49 15.92 20.70
CA LEU A 80 4.44 14.93 21.20
C LEU A 80 5.87 15.12 20.63
N PRO A 81 6.47 16.33 20.75
CA PRO A 81 7.83 16.57 20.26
C PRO A 81 8.88 15.67 20.93
N SER A 82 8.65 15.25 22.19
CA SER A 82 9.53 14.32 22.91
C SER A 82 9.36 12.85 22.55
N ALA A 83 8.27 12.45 21.88
CA ALA A 83 8.10 11.09 21.35
C ALA A 83 8.94 10.83 20.09
N LEU A 84 9.51 11.90 19.51
CA LEU A 84 10.37 11.87 18.32
C LEU A 84 11.87 11.97 18.65
N VAL A 85 12.23 12.13 19.93
CA VAL A 85 13.63 12.09 20.39
C VAL A 85 14.10 10.63 20.40
N GLY A 86 14.54 10.17 19.23
CA GLY A 86 15.02 8.80 18.98
C GLY A 86 14.56 8.17 17.67
N SER A 87 13.86 8.89 16.79
CA SER A 87 13.39 8.37 15.48
C SER A 87 14.13 8.98 14.28
N ASP A 88 15.45 9.10 14.34
CA ASP A 88 16.23 9.73 13.26
C ASP A 88 16.50 8.82 12.04
N GLU A 89 15.92 7.63 12.00
CA GLU A 89 15.76 6.92 10.73
C GLU A 89 14.29 6.96 10.33
N VAL A 90 13.87 8.08 9.75
CA VAL A 90 12.85 8.00 8.70
C VAL A 90 13.45 7.06 7.66
N PRO A 91 12.87 5.88 7.41
CA PRO A 91 13.49 4.97 6.47
C PRO A 91 13.55 5.70 5.12
N ALA A 92 14.72 5.70 4.47
CA ALA A 92 14.96 6.46 3.24
C ALA A 92 13.92 6.05 2.19
N PRO A 93 13.23 6.98 1.50
CA PRO A 93 12.15 6.61 0.57
C PRO A 93 12.67 5.66 -0.52
N ILE A 94 11.83 4.70 -0.94
CA ILE A 94 12.23 3.68 -1.91
C ILE A 94 12.60 4.37 -3.23
N THR A 95 13.80 4.10 -3.72
CA THR A 95 14.28 4.60 -5.00
C THR A 95 14.03 3.60 -6.13
N ILE A 96 14.11 4.09 -7.36
CA ILE A 96 14.10 3.27 -8.57
C ILE A 96 15.29 2.30 -8.57
N GLY A 97 16.46 2.74 -8.08
CA GLY A 97 17.64 1.90 -7.92
C GLY A 97 17.42 0.72 -6.97
N ASP A 98 16.72 0.94 -5.86
CA ASP A 98 16.37 -0.13 -4.91
C ASP A 98 15.51 -1.21 -5.57
N VAL A 99 14.56 -0.81 -6.41
CA VAL A 99 13.70 -1.73 -7.15
C VAL A 99 14.49 -2.49 -8.22
N ALA A 100 15.38 -1.81 -8.96
CA ALA A 100 16.25 -2.45 -9.95
C ALA A 100 17.22 -3.46 -9.30
N ALA A 101 17.75 -3.14 -8.12
CA ALA A 101 18.62 -4.03 -7.34
C ALA A 101 17.86 -5.25 -6.86
N ARG A 102 16.64 -5.05 -6.35
CA ARG A 102 15.75 -6.14 -5.93
C ARG A 102 15.39 -7.06 -7.10
N LEU A 103 15.01 -6.48 -8.24
CA LEU A 103 14.67 -7.22 -9.46
C LEU A 103 15.85 -8.09 -9.93
N GLN A 104 17.06 -7.53 -9.93
CA GLN A 104 18.27 -8.26 -10.29
C GLN A 104 18.57 -9.42 -9.34
N ALA A 105 18.43 -9.22 -8.02
CA ALA A 105 18.64 -10.26 -7.04
C ALA A 105 17.66 -11.44 -7.19
N GLU A 106 16.38 -11.15 -7.46
CA GLU A 106 15.35 -12.18 -7.64
C GLU A 106 15.55 -13.00 -8.93
N HIS A 107 15.98 -12.34 -10.01
CA HIS A 107 16.09 -12.97 -11.34
C HIS A 107 17.48 -13.56 -11.62
N ALA A 108 18.46 -13.33 -10.75
CA ALA A 108 19.74 -14.04 -10.79
C ALA A 108 19.61 -15.55 -10.50
N ILE A 109 18.54 -15.98 -9.83
CA ILE A 109 18.39 -17.36 -9.31
C ILE A 109 17.38 -18.19 -10.10
N GLY A 110 16.45 -17.58 -10.84
CA GLY A 110 15.32 -18.29 -11.46
C GLY A 110 15.18 -18.13 -12.97
N GLN A 111 14.98 -16.90 -13.45
CA GLN A 111 14.86 -16.59 -14.87
C GLN A 111 15.66 -15.33 -15.19
N PRO A 112 16.75 -15.40 -15.95
CA PRO A 112 17.55 -14.23 -16.24
C PRO A 112 16.75 -13.20 -17.05
N LEU A 113 17.04 -11.92 -16.80
CA LEU A 113 16.56 -10.81 -17.63
C LEU A 113 17.12 -10.94 -19.05
N LEU A 114 16.38 -10.45 -20.04
CA LEU A 114 16.86 -10.41 -21.42
C LEU A 114 18.10 -9.50 -21.51
N PRO A 115 19.05 -9.75 -22.43
CA PRO A 115 20.25 -8.92 -22.57
C PRO A 115 19.97 -7.43 -22.76
N ALA A 116 18.92 -7.06 -23.50
CA ALA A 116 18.50 -5.67 -23.67
C ALA A 116 17.96 -5.06 -22.36
N ASP A 117 17.18 -5.83 -21.60
CA ASP A 117 16.62 -5.41 -20.31
C ASP A 117 17.69 -5.28 -19.22
N LEU A 118 18.77 -6.06 -19.31
CA LEU A 118 19.92 -5.95 -18.42
C LEU A 118 20.65 -4.60 -18.56
N VAL A 119 20.69 -4.03 -19.76
CA VAL A 119 21.26 -2.70 -19.99
C VAL A 119 20.39 -1.65 -19.32
N VAL A 120 19.07 -1.75 -19.51
CA VAL A 120 18.10 -0.89 -18.82
C VAL A 120 18.21 -1.00 -17.31
N ASN A 121 18.25 -2.22 -16.76
CA ASN A 121 18.35 -2.44 -15.34
C ASN A 121 19.62 -1.80 -14.77
N ARG A 122 20.75 -1.91 -15.46
CA ARG A 122 22.00 -1.24 -15.07
C ARG A 122 21.87 0.27 -15.03
N THR A 123 21.19 0.88 -15.99
CA THR A 123 20.91 2.32 -15.97
C THR A 123 20.05 2.69 -14.77
N LEU A 124 19.02 1.90 -14.45
CA LEU A 124 18.13 2.16 -13.33
C LEU A 124 18.78 1.94 -11.96
N LEU A 125 19.76 1.04 -11.82
CA LEU A 125 20.49 0.80 -10.56
C LEU A 125 21.16 2.05 -9.99
N ALA A 126 21.63 2.94 -10.86
CA ALA A 126 22.26 4.20 -10.45
C ALA A 126 21.25 5.30 -10.11
N SER A 127 19.95 5.05 -10.30
CA SER A 127 18.91 6.06 -10.10
C SER A 127 18.57 6.23 -8.63
N MET A 128 18.80 7.44 -8.12
CA MET A 128 18.38 7.89 -6.79
C MET A 128 16.99 8.50 -6.80
N GLU A 129 16.32 8.49 -7.96
CA GLU A 129 14.99 9.04 -8.05
C GLU A 129 13.98 8.16 -7.30
N LEU A 130 13.00 8.82 -6.69
CA LEU A 130 11.98 8.17 -5.89
C LEU A 130 11.03 7.35 -6.77
N LEU A 131 10.64 6.20 -6.24
CA LEU A 131 9.62 5.36 -6.85
C LEU A 131 8.27 6.10 -6.84
N PRO A 132 7.55 6.18 -7.98
CA PRO A 132 6.24 6.82 -8.02
C PRO A 132 5.24 6.10 -7.12
N THR A 133 4.43 6.89 -6.41
CA THR A 133 3.35 6.39 -5.57
C THR A 133 2.03 6.97 -6.11
N PRO A 134 1.03 6.15 -6.47
CA PRO A 134 0.96 4.68 -6.38
C PRO A 134 1.75 3.95 -7.49
N VAL A 135 2.17 2.71 -7.19
CA VAL A 135 2.87 1.82 -8.14
C VAL A 135 1.83 1.11 -9.01
N THR A 136 1.51 1.67 -10.18
CA THR A 136 0.56 1.12 -11.16
C THR A 136 1.23 0.98 -12.52
N SER A 137 0.64 0.21 -13.44
CA SER A 137 1.19 0.07 -14.79
C SER A 137 1.28 1.41 -15.53
N ALA A 138 0.31 2.30 -15.33
CA ALA A 138 0.31 3.65 -15.90
C ALA A 138 1.47 4.50 -15.35
N THR A 139 1.73 4.45 -14.04
CA THR A 139 2.82 5.25 -13.43
C THR A 139 4.20 4.70 -13.80
N ILE A 140 4.35 3.39 -13.97
CA ILE A 140 5.60 2.77 -14.46
C ILE A 140 5.85 3.08 -15.94
N LEU A 141 4.81 3.11 -16.80
CA LEU A 141 4.96 3.51 -18.20
C LEU A 141 5.30 5.00 -18.34
N SER A 142 4.68 5.85 -17.53
CA SER A 142 5.04 7.28 -17.45
C SER A 142 6.49 7.44 -17.00
N LEU A 143 6.93 6.66 -16.02
CA LEU A 143 8.31 6.65 -15.54
C LEU A 143 9.30 6.23 -16.65
N ALA A 144 9.01 5.14 -17.37
CA ALA A 144 9.82 4.67 -18.49
C ALA A 144 9.99 5.76 -19.57
N THR A 145 8.89 6.44 -19.89
CA THR A 145 8.86 7.53 -20.87
C THR A 145 9.69 8.73 -20.41
N ARG A 146 9.55 9.11 -19.14
CA ARG A 146 10.28 10.24 -18.54
C ARG A 146 11.77 10.00 -18.41
N LEU A 147 12.18 8.78 -18.09
CA LEU A 147 13.59 8.37 -18.04
C LEU A 147 14.17 8.10 -19.44
N GLN A 148 13.33 8.14 -20.49
CA GLN A 148 13.70 7.84 -21.87
C GLN A 148 14.35 6.46 -22.03
N VAL A 149 13.90 5.47 -21.26
CA VAL A 149 14.46 4.13 -21.29
C VAL A 149 13.50 3.15 -21.96
N MET A 150 13.99 2.44 -22.97
CA MET A 150 13.23 1.42 -23.68
C MET A 150 13.59 0.03 -23.18
N ALA A 151 12.67 -0.59 -22.45
CA ALA A 151 12.75 -1.98 -22.00
C ALA A 151 11.58 -2.79 -22.53
N SER A 152 11.66 -4.11 -22.44
CA SER A 152 10.54 -4.98 -22.80
C SER A 152 9.33 -4.76 -21.88
N ALA A 153 8.12 -5.02 -22.39
CA ALA A 153 6.92 -5.01 -21.56
C ALA A 153 7.02 -5.99 -20.37
N ARG A 154 7.67 -7.13 -20.60
CA ARG A 154 7.97 -8.13 -19.56
C ARG A 154 8.82 -7.53 -18.44
N TYR A 155 9.86 -6.76 -18.78
CA TYR A 155 10.71 -6.11 -17.80
C TYR A 155 9.92 -5.15 -16.90
N TRP A 156 9.08 -4.29 -17.48
CA TRP A 156 8.30 -3.33 -16.71
C TRP A 156 7.29 -3.99 -15.77
N GLU A 157 6.72 -5.13 -16.17
CA GLU A 157 5.85 -5.91 -15.30
C GLU A 157 6.63 -6.53 -14.13
N LEU A 158 7.82 -7.07 -14.38
CA LEU A 158 8.69 -7.60 -13.33
C LEU A 158 9.18 -6.48 -12.38
N PHE A 159 9.52 -5.32 -12.92
CA PHE A 159 9.90 -4.13 -12.16
C PHE A 159 8.76 -3.67 -11.24
N ARG A 160 7.53 -3.59 -11.76
CA ARG A 160 6.33 -3.27 -10.98
C ARG A 160 6.11 -4.28 -9.85
N ARG A 161 6.25 -5.57 -10.12
CA ARG A 161 6.13 -6.63 -9.11
C ARG A 161 7.20 -6.49 -8.01
N ALA A 162 8.45 -6.24 -8.38
CA ALA A 162 9.54 -6.02 -7.42
C ALA A 162 9.29 -4.78 -6.55
N ALA A 163 8.80 -3.69 -7.14
CA ALA A 163 8.40 -2.47 -6.44
C ALA A 163 7.31 -2.72 -5.38
N LEU A 164 6.27 -3.46 -5.75
CA LEU A 164 5.19 -3.83 -4.82
C LEU A 164 5.70 -4.72 -3.68
N MET A 165 6.51 -5.73 -4.00
CA MET A 165 7.10 -6.61 -2.99
C MET A 165 7.99 -5.85 -2.01
N LEU A 166 8.78 -4.89 -2.51
CA LEU A 166 9.65 -4.06 -1.68
C LEU A 166 8.85 -3.14 -0.75
N ALA A 167 7.77 -2.54 -1.25
CA ALA A 167 6.85 -1.74 -0.44
C ALA A 167 6.20 -2.58 0.68
N ILE A 168 5.73 -3.79 0.36
CA ILE A 168 5.13 -4.72 1.35
C ILE A 168 6.16 -5.19 2.38
N ALA A 169 7.37 -5.56 1.95
CA ALA A 169 8.43 -6.03 2.84
C ALA A 169 8.82 -4.95 3.85
N ARG A 170 8.87 -3.69 3.40
CA ARG A 170 9.18 -2.54 4.25
C ARG A 170 8.10 -2.28 5.29
N GLN A 171 6.83 -2.28 4.89
CA GLN A 171 5.72 -2.11 5.82
C GLN A 171 5.72 -3.20 6.91
N ARG A 172 6.04 -4.45 6.55
CA ARG A 172 6.17 -5.56 7.52
C ARG A 172 7.38 -5.41 8.43
N GLY A 173 8.53 -4.97 7.91
CA GLY A 173 9.72 -4.67 8.70
C GLY A 173 9.48 -3.57 9.74
N GLU A 174 8.76 -2.52 9.35
CA GLU A 174 8.35 -1.44 10.25
C GLU A 174 7.44 -1.95 11.38
N VAL A 175 6.46 -2.80 11.08
CA VAL A 175 5.57 -3.43 12.07
C VAL A 175 6.36 -4.32 13.04
N GLN A 176 7.32 -5.11 12.56
CA GLN A 176 8.14 -5.98 13.40
C GLN A 176 9.10 -5.19 14.30
N LEU A 177 9.74 -4.13 13.78
CA LEU A 177 10.59 -3.22 14.55
C LEU A 177 9.79 -2.47 15.62
N ALA A 178 8.58 -2.00 15.29
CA ALA A 178 7.68 -1.37 16.25
C ALA A 178 7.25 -2.35 17.37
N ALA A 179 6.90 -3.59 17.00
CA ALA A 179 6.54 -4.64 17.96
C ALA A 179 7.71 -5.06 18.86
N ALA A 180 8.92 -5.18 18.32
CA ALA A 180 10.13 -5.48 19.09
C ALA A 180 10.45 -4.36 20.09
N ARG A 181 10.32 -3.09 19.69
CA ARG A 181 10.52 -1.93 20.58
C ARG A 181 9.48 -1.86 21.70
N ALA A 182 8.22 -2.22 21.42
CA ALA A 182 7.17 -2.30 22.44
C ALA A 182 7.48 -3.35 23.51
N ARG A 183 8.12 -4.47 23.12
CA ARG A 183 8.55 -5.54 24.03
C ARG A 183 9.81 -5.18 24.82
N SER A 184 10.73 -4.40 24.23
CA SER A 184 12.00 -4.02 24.86
C SER A 184 11.92 -2.85 25.83
N ARG A 185 10.76 -2.18 25.99
CA ARG A 185 10.61 -1.12 27.01
C ARG A 185 10.65 -1.76 28.41
N PRO A 186 11.70 -1.53 29.22
CA PRO A 186 11.74 -2.06 30.57
C PRO A 186 10.65 -1.37 31.39
N ARG A 187 9.76 -2.16 32.01
CA ARG A 187 8.90 -1.72 33.11
C ARG A 187 9.79 -1.06 34.16
N ARG A 188 9.81 0.28 34.17
CA ARG A 188 10.57 1.08 35.12
C ARG A 188 10.05 0.69 36.51
N ARG A 189 10.89 -0.05 37.24
CA ARG A 189 10.70 -0.47 38.63
C ARG A 189 10.25 0.73 39.46
N SER A 190 9.00 0.74 39.89
CA SER A 190 8.60 1.40 41.13
C SER A 190 9.19 0.58 42.28
N ARG A 191 10.47 0.81 42.60
CA ARG A 191 11.10 0.23 43.78
C ARG A 191 11.93 1.30 44.50
N ARG A 192 11.51 1.57 45.74
CA ARG A 192 12.03 2.54 46.74
C ARG A 192 11.59 3.98 46.43
N GLU A 193 10.89 4.67 47.31
CA GLU A 193 11.26 4.87 48.71
C GLU A 193 10.17 4.45 49.71
N VAL A 194 10.46 3.37 50.43
CA VAL A 194 10.19 3.30 51.86
C VAL A 194 11.56 3.40 52.50
N ARG A 195 11.76 4.40 53.37
CA ARG A 195 12.34 4.29 54.72
C ARG A 195 13.34 5.40 55.10
N ASN A 196 13.00 6.07 56.21
CA ASN A 196 13.81 6.88 57.15
C ASN A 196 14.27 8.25 56.63
N GLU A 197 14.10 9.36 57.33
CA GLU A 197 14.03 9.63 58.78
C GLU A 197 12.93 10.62 59.17
#